data_AF-A0A7S3VZA3-F1
#
_entry.id   AF-A0A7S3VZA3-F1
#
_cell.length_a   1.000
_cell.length_b   1.000
_cell.length_c   1.000
_cell.angle_alpha   90.00
_cell.angle_beta   90.00
_cell.angle_gamma   90.00
#
_symmetry.space_group_name_H-M   'P 1'
#
loop_
_entity.id
_entity.type
_entity.pdbx_description
1 polymer ?
#
loop_
_entity_poly.entity_id
_entity_poly.type
_entity_poly.pdbx_seq_one_letter_code
_entity_poly.pdbx_strand_id
1 'polypeptide(L)'
;GGGDWGSPGSESIQTRSRGGTCSDLRRGLEQLEGRPYPAYRDLEGYEFQLNDGIVFIVQHVQSDPFAPPTRCYLTIPRHAAGFPETCFTPKPREIALRDLIARRFARDAKLAGADQRTEAGGWQGGKGGELTIDGPGQFVLDRSAVVVTPDAIELRFTVALPAQGRTIMGRW
;
A
#
# COMPACT_ATOMS: atom_id res chain seq x y z
N GLY A 1 -1.13 51.63 -8.47
CA GLY A 1 -1.45 50.43 -9.26
C GLY A 1 -0.17 49.65 -9.43
N GLY A 2 -0.08 48.34 -9.20
CA GLY A 2 -1.12 47.31 -9.22
C GLY A 2 -0.94 46.45 -10.47
N GLY A 3 -0.48 45.20 -10.31
CA GLY A 3 -0.30 44.15 -11.33
C GLY A 3 1.07 44.22 -12.03
N ASP A 4 1.81 43.16 -12.32
CA ASP A 4 1.40 41.79 -12.65
C ASP A 4 2.63 40.87 -12.48
N TRP A 5 2.52 39.80 -11.68
CA TRP A 5 3.50 38.71 -11.64
C TRP A 5 2.77 37.44 -12.08
N GLY A 6 2.96 37.08 -13.34
CA GLY A 6 2.47 35.83 -13.90
C GLY A 6 2.94 34.65 -13.06
N SER A 7 1.99 33.89 -12.52
CA SER A 7 2.26 32.59 -11.89
C SER A 7 2.45 31.55 -12.99
N PRO A 8 3.54 30.76 -13.01
CA PRO A 8 3.60 29.58 -13.87
C PRO A 8 2.63 28.55 -13.29
N GLY A 9 1.67 28.14 -14.11
CA GLY A 9 0.74 27.07 -13.78
C GLY A 9 1.49 25.82 -13.33
N SER A 10 1.10 25.29 -12.19
CA SER A 10 1.52 23.96 -11.76
C SER A 10 0.91 22.96 -12.74
N GLU A 11 1.69 22.56 -13.74
CA GLU A 11 1.40 21.39 -14.57
C GLU A 11 1.22 20.19 -13.65
N SER A 12 -0.03 19.76 -13.53
CA SER A 12 -0.41 18.47 -12.96
C SER A 12 0.38 17.39 -13.70
N ILE A 13 1.32 16.76 -13.00
CA ILE A 13 2.03 15.58 -13.49
C ILE A 13 0.99 14.49 -13.75
N GLN A 14 0.57 14.38 -15.00
CA GLN A 14 -0.15 13.23 -15.51
C GLN A 14 0.82 12.05 -15.53
N THR A 15 0.94 11.34 -14.42
CA THR A 15 1.53 10.01 -14.41
C THR A 15 0.62 9.11 -15.24
N ARG A 16 1.05 8.78 -16.46
CA ARG A 16 0.40 7.79 -17.32
C ARG A 16 0.47 6.44 -16.61
N SER A 17 -0.53 6.08 -15.80
CA SER A 17 -0.47 4.82 -15.06
C SER A 17 -0.82 3.65 -15.97
N ARG A 18 0.08 2.65 -15.98
CA ARG A 18 -0.30 1.26 -16.22
C ARG A 18 -1.24 0.90 -15.08
N GLY A 19 -2.54 0.94 -15.33
CA GLY A 19 -3.55 0.82 -14.28
C GLY A 19 -4.65 -0.16 -14.60
N GLY A 20 -5.39 -0.56 -13.58
CA GLY A 20 -6.52 -1.48 -13.71
C GLY A 20 -7.45 -1.38 -12.52
N THR A 21 -8.40 -2.29 -12.45
CA THR A 21 -9.32 -2.47 -11.32
C THR A 21 -8.78 -3.52 -10.35
N CYS A 22 -9.40 -3.62 -9.17
CA CYS A 22 -9.19 -4.76 -8.27
C CYS A 22 -9.36 -6.13 -8.97
N SER A 23 -10.29 -6.23 -9.93
CA SER A 23 -10.49 -7.47 -10.71
C SER A 23 -9.32 -7.76 -11.65
N ASP A 24 -8.67 -6.72 -12.19
CA ASP A 24 -7.51 -6.87 -13.06
C ASP A 24 -6.28 -7.29 -12.25
N LEU A 25 -6.11 -6.78 -11.03
CA LEU A 25 -5.08 -7.27 -10.09
C LEU A 25 -5.26 -8.75 -9.81
N ARG A 26 -6.47 -9.18 -9.42
CA ARG A 26 -6.76 -10.59 -9.14
C ARG A 26 -6.44 -11.47 -10.35
N ARG A 27 -6.91 -11.09 -11.53
CA ARG A 27 -6.64 -11.83 -12.77
C ARG A 27 -5.14 -11.86 -13.11
N GLY A 28 -4.43 -10.75 -12.90
CA GLY A 28 -2.98 -10.67 -13.08
C GLY A 28 -2.24 -11.64 -12.16
N LEU A 29 -2.59 -11.67 -10.87
CA LEU A 29 -2.02 -12.61 -9.91
C LEU A 29 -2.31 -14.07 -10.31
N GLU A 30 -3.55 -14.40 -10.67
CA GLU A 30 -3.93 -15.74 -11.13
C GLU A 30 -3.14 -16.19 -12.39
N GLN A 31 -2.77 -15.25 -13.27
CA GLN A 31 -1.96 -15.52 -14.46
C GLN A 31 -0.46 -15.72 -14.15
N LEU A 32 0.01 -15.22 -13.01
CA LEU A 32 1.37 -15.41 -12.53
C LEU A 32 1.55 -16.74 -11.79
N GLU A 33 0.47 -17.44 -11.44
CA GLU A 33 0.50 -18.76 -10.81
C GLU A 33 1.50 -19.71 -11.51
N GLY A 34 2.39 -20.32 -10.74
CA GLY A 34 3.37 -21.27 -11.25
C GLY A 34 4.56 -20.66 -12.01
N ARG A 35 4.59 -19.34 -12.22
CA ARG A 35 5.71 -18.67 -12.89
C ARG A 35 6.92 -18.50 -11.95
N PRO A 36 8.14 -18.30 -12.51
CA PRO A 36 9.30 -17.92 -11.72
C PRO A 36 9.05 -16.61 -10.96
N TYR A 37 9.51 -16.56 -9.71
CA TYR A 37 9.32 -15.43 -8.81
C TYR A 37 9.59 -14.03 -9.39
N PRO A 38 10.65 -13.81 -10.22
CA PRO A 38 10.89 -12.50 -10.81
C PRO A 38 9.73 -11.94 -11.65
N ALA A 39 8.78 -12.78 -12.09
CA ALA A 39 7.60 -12.35 -12.82
C ALA A 39 6.66 -11.46 -11.98
N TYR A 40 6.74 -11.46 -10.65
CA TYR A 40 6.01 -10.50 -9.83
C TYR A 40 6.37 -9.03 -10.15
N ARG A 41 7.57 -8.77 -10.70
CA ARG A 41 7.98 -7.42 -11.12
C ARG A 41 7.08 -6.82 -12.20
N ASP A 42 6.29 -7.64 -12.88
CA ASP A 42 5.29 -7.16 -13.83
C ASP A 42 4.20 -6.31 -13.15
N LEU A 43 4.03 -6.43 -11.82
CA LEU A 43 3.12 -5.62 -11.02
C LEU A 43 3.75 -4.30 -10.55
N GLU A 44 5.07 -4.13 -10.63
CA GLU A 44 5.75 -2.95 -10.09
C GLU A 44 5.35 -1.69 -10.86
N GLY A 45 4.99 -0.63 -10.12
CA GLY A 45 4.51 0.64 -10.66
C GLY A 45 3.06 0.61 -11.16
N TYR A 46 2.32 -0.48 -10.97
CA TYR A 46 0.89 -0.52 -11.31
C TYR A 46 0.02 0.13 -10.23
N GLU A 47 -1.03 0.79 -10.71
CA GLU A 47 -2.07 1.41 -9.89
C GLU A 47 -3.41 0.71 -10.11
N PHE A 48 -4.02 0.21 -9.05
CA PHE A 48 -5.27 -0.51 -9.08
C PHE A 48 -6.36 0.29 -8.39
N GLN A 49 -7.37 0.67 -9.14
CA GLN A 49 -8.57 1.32 -8.64
C GLN A 49 -9.38 0.31 -7.82
N LEU A 50 -9.60 0.62 -6.55
CA LEU A 50 -10.45 -0.15 -5.66
C LEU A 50 -11.88 0.40 -5.76
N ASN A 51 -12.27 1.30 -4.87
CA ASN A 51 -13.59 1.93 -4.79
C ASN A 51 -13.45 3.36 -4.24
N ASP A 52 -14.42 4.23 -4.50
CA ASP A 52 -14.48 5.60 -3.94
C ASP A 52 -13.20 6.43 -4.18
N GLY A 53 -12.55 6.22 -5.33
CA GLY A 53 -11.29 6.87 -5.68
C GLY A 53 -10.07 6.38 -4.90
N ILE A 54 -10.21 5.29 -4.12
CA ILE A 54 -9.11 4.64 -3.43
C ILE A 54 -8.25 3.89 -4.46
N VAL A 55 -6.94 4.15 -4.41
CA VAL A 55 -5.96 3.56 -5.32
C VAL A 55 -4.98 2.71 -4.53
N PHE A 56 -4.81 1.46 -4.94
CA PHE A 56 -3.74 0.58 -4.46
C PHE A 56 -2.56 0.62 -5.43
N ILE A 57 -1.35 0.83 -4.90
CA ILE A 57 -0.14 1.01 -5.69
C ILE A 57 0.90 -0.01 -5.23
N VAL A 58 1.47 -0.75 -6.19
CA VAL A 58 2.62 -1.62 -5.95
C VAL A 58 3.88 -0.84 -6.28
N GLN A 59 4.55 -0.29 -5.27
CA GLN A 59 5.70 0.60 -5.50
C GLN A 59 6.94 -0.16 -5.90
N HIS A 60 7.30 -1.20 -5.14
CA HIS A 60 8.54 -1.92 -5.34
C HIS A 60 8.38 -3.38 -4.96
N VAL A 61 8.61 -4.26 -5.92
CA VAL A 61 8.44 -5.70 -5.74
C VAL A 61 9.72 -6.33 -5.21
N GLN A 62 9.58 -7.17 -4.19
CA GLN A 62 10.72 -7.88 -3.61
C GLN A 62 11.42 -8.79 -4.65
N SER A 63 12.75 -8.83 -4.64
CA SER A 63 13.55 -9.51 -5.69
C SER A 63 13.45 -11.04 -5.66
N ASP A 64 13.17 -11.59 -4.48
CA ASP A 64 13.00 -13.01 -4.21
C ASP A 64 12.12 -13.18 -2.94
N PRO A 65 11.66 -14.40 -2.62
CA PRO A 65 10.79 -14.65 -1.45
C PRO A 65 11.42 -14.39 -0.07
N PHE A 66 12.74 -14.18 -0.01
CA PHE A 66 13.50 -13.95 1.22
C PHE A 66 14.03 -12.51 1.32
N ALA A 67 13.85 -11.71 0.26
CA ALA A 67 14.20 -10.30 0.23
C ALA A 67 13.26 -9.46 1.11
N PRO A 68 13.60 -8.18 1.39
CA PRO A 68 12.67 -7.27 2.04
C PRO A 68 11.33 -7.21 1.28
N PRO A 69 10.18 -7.22 1.99
CA PRO A 69 8.87 -7.40 1.39
C PRO A 69 8.47 -6.29 0.43
N THR A 70 7.57 -6.63 -0.49
CA THR A 70 7.05 -5.71 -1.51
C THR A 70 6.43 -4.50 -0.83
N ARG A 71 6.81 -3.30 -1.27
CA ARG A 71 6.27 -2.03 -0.75
C ARG A 71 5.02 -1.64 -1.51
N CYS A 72 3.97 -1.35 -0.76
CA CYS A 72 2.68 -0.97 -1.30
C CYS A 72 2.14 0.29 -0.63
N TYR A 73 1.29 1.00 -1.36
CA TYR A 73 0.56 2.17 -0.85
C TYR A 73 -0.93 2.06 -1.13
N LEU A 74 -1.73 2.62 -0.24
CA LEU A 74 -3.10 3.02 -0.53
C LEU A 74 -3.18 4.54 -0.52
N THR A 75 -3.69 5.13 -1.59
CA THR A 75 -4.07 6.54 -1.64
C THR A 75 -5.58 6.64 -1.45
N ILE A 76 -6.00 7.24 -0.35
CA ILE A 76 -7.41 7.37 0.04
C ILE A 76 -7.77 8.85 -0.03
N PRO A 77 -8.64 9.28 -0.97
CA PRO A 77 -9.11 10.66 -1.00
C PRO A 77 -9.74 11.08 0.33
N ARG A 78 -9.50 12.32 0.79
CA ARG A 78 -10.02 12.76 2.10
C ARG A 78 -11.54 12.68 2.21
N HIS A 79 -12.25 12.93 1.11
CA HIS A 79 -13.71 12.79 1.06
C HIS A 79 -14.16 11.34 1.29
N ALA A 80 -13.42 10.35 0.75
CA ALA A 80 -13.67 8.93 0.95
C ALA A 80 -13.27 8.48 2.37
N ALA A 81 -12.22 9.07 2.94
CA ALA A 81 -11.79 8.78 4.31
C ALA A 81 -12.79 9.27 5.37
N GLY A 82 -13.59 10.29 5.07
CA GLY A 82 -14.71 10.74 5.92
C GLY A 82 -14.31 11.38 7.24
N PHE A 83 -13.02 11.71 7.45
CA PHE A 83 -12.57 12.40 8.66
C PHE A 83 -12.94 13.88 8.62
N PRO A 84 -13.46 14.47 9.72
CA PRO A 84 -13.68 15.90 9.81
C PRO A 84 -12.39 16.71 9.55
N GLU A 85 -12.53 17.91 8.96
CA GLU A 85 -11.40 18.84 8.75
C GLU A 85 -10.63 19.13 10.05
N THR A 86 -11.35 19.15 11.17
CA THR A 86 -10.76 19.34 12.49
C THR A 86 -9.77 18.25 12.85
N CYS A 87 -9.82 17.04 12.28
CA CYS A 87 -8.85 15.98 12.56
C CYS A 87 -7.45 16.25 11.98
N PHE A 88 -7.36 17.08 10.96
CA PHE A 88 -6.11 17.38 10.25
C PHE A 88 -5.40 18.63 10.79
N THR A 89 -6.03 19.36 11.72
CA THR A 89 -5.46 20.55 12.35
C THR A 89 -5.89 20.68 13.81
N PRO A 90 -5.00 21.12 14.74
CA PRO A 90 -3.59 21.45 14.54
C PRO A 90 -2.70 20.20 14.38
N LYS A 91 -1.42 20.40 14.08
CA LYS A 91 -0.46 19.30 13.82
C LYS A 91 -0.49 18.13 14.83
N PRO A 92 -0.63 18.34 16.15
CA PRO A 92 -0.74 17.23 17.10
C PRO A 92 -1.93 16.30 16.84
N ARG A 93 -3.04 16.84 16.34
CA ARG A 93 -4.24 16.07 16.03
C ARG A 93 -4.11 15.30 14.72
N GLU A 94 -3.45 15.90 13.72
CA GLU A 94 -3.07 15.21 12.49
C GLU A 94 -2.16 14.01 12.80
N ILE A 95 -1.16 14.20 13.67
CA ILE A 95 -0.28 13.12 14.13
C ILE A 95 -1.08 12.02 14.83
N ALA A 96 -2.01 12.38 15.72
CA ALA A 96 -2.88 11.42 16.39
C ALA A 96 -3.79 10.65 15.41
N LEU A 97 -4.32 11.32 14.38
CA LEU A 97 -5.09 10.67 13.31
C LEU A 97 -4.25 9.65 12.54
N ARG A 98 -3.03 10.02 12.16
CA ARG A 98 -2.09 9.13 11.44
C ARG A 98 -1.77 7.88 12.26
N ASP A 99 -1.49 8.04 13.55
CA ASP A 99 -1.24 6.92 14.47
C ASP A 99 -2.48 6.03 14.65
N LEU A 100 -3.67 6.64 14.78
CA LEU A 100 -4.94 5.89 14.85
C LEU A 100 -5.16 5.03 13.60
N ILE A 101 -4.94 5.57 12.41
CA ILE A 101 -5.07 4.85 11.14
C ILE A 101 -4.08 3.68 11.07
N ALA A 102 -2.81 3.92 11.40
CA ALA A 102 -1.79 2.87 11.40
C ALA A 102 -2.15 1.74 12.39
N ARG A 103 -2.59 2.07 13.61
CA ARG A 103 -3.05 1.10 14.62
C ARG A 103 -4.27 0.32 14.14
N ARG A 104 -5.22 1.01 13.50
CA ARG A 104 -6.43 0.40 12.98
C ARG A 104 -6.08 -0.63 11.91
N PHE A 105 -5.25 -0.25 10.96
CA PHE A 105 -4.82 -1.12 9.88
C PHE A 105 -4.07 -2.35 10.40
N ALA A 106 -3.09 -2.16 11.30
CA ALA A 106 -2.36 -3.26 11.91
C ALA A 106 -3.28 -4.24 12.66
N ARG A 107 -4.25 -3.71 13.40
CA ARG A 107 -5.23 -4.53 14.12
C ARG A 107 -6.15 -5.28 13.17
N ASP A 108 -6.67 -4.63 12.14
CA ASP A 108 -7.60 -5.24 11.20
C ASP A 108 -6.89 -6.32 10.36
N ALA A 109 -5.63 -6.09 9.96
CA ALA A 109 -4.79 -7.11 9.34
C ALA A 109 -4.61 -8.34 10.25
N LYS A 110 -4.36 -8.11 11.54
CA LYS A 110 -4.25 -9.18 12.53
C LYS A 110 -5.54 -9.96 12.74
N LEU A 111 -6.67 -9.26 12.84
CA LEU A 111 -7.99 -9.92 12.99
C LEU A 111 -8.36 -10.74 11.75
N ALA A 112 -7.92 -10.32 10.57
CA ALA A 112 -8.06 -11.08 9.33
C ALA A 112 -7.06 -12.25 9.21
N GLY A 113 -6.11 -12.39 10.14
CA GLY A 113 -5.00 -13.35 10.04
C GLY A 113 -3.97 -13.01 8.97
N ALA A 114 -4.06 -11.82 8.36
CA ALA A 114 -3.20 -11.38 7.27
C ALA A 114 -1.81 -10.92 7.76
N ASP A 115 -1.58 -10.75 9.07
CA ASP A 115 -0.25 -10.43 9.62
C ASP A 115 0.63 -11.67 9.83
N GLN A 116 0.06 -12.86 9.66
CA GLN A 116 0.73 -14.12 9.95
C GLN A 116 1.48 -14.62 8.72
N ARG A 117 2.79 -14.78 8.86
CA ARG A 117 3.58 -15.51 7.88
C ARG A 117 3.14 -16.97 7.92
N THR A 118 2.52 -17.43 6.84
CA THR A 118 2.21 -18.86 6.71
C THR A 118 3.49 -19.56 6.26
N GLU A 119 3.90 -20.59 7.00
CA GLU A 119 4.98 -21.48 6.59
C GLU A 119 4.48 -22.92 6.63
N ALA A 120 4.15 -23.48 5.46
CA ALA A 120 3.63 -24.84 5.37
C ALA A 120 4.72 -25.84 4.97
N GLY A 121 5.47 -26.39 5.93
CA GLY A 121 6.31 -27.59 5.72
C GLY A 121 7.67 -27.35 5.02
N GLY A 122 8.73 -27.25 5.82
CA GLY A 122 10.13 -27.33 5.34
C GLY A 122 10.52 -26.30 4.26
N TRP A 123 11.62 -26.57 3.55
CA TRP A 123 12.13 -25.67 2.50
C TRP A 123 11.25 -25.63 1.24
N GLN A 124 10.41 -26.65 1.05
CA GLN A 124 9.50 -26.83 -0.09
C GLN A 124 8.10 -26.26 0.17
N GLY A 125 7.87 -25.69 1.35
CA GLY A 125 6.58 -25.17 1.78
C GLY A 125 6.25 -23.82 1.16
N GLY A 126 4.95 -23.58 0.94
CA GLY A 126 4.45 -22.25 0.62
C GLY A 126 4.75 -21.28 1.75
N LYS A 127 5.27 -20.09 1.39
CA LYS A 127 5.63 -19.02 2.31
C LYS A 127 5.16 -17.67 1.80
N GLY A 128 4.91 -16.75 2.73
CA GLY A 128 4.46 -15.39 2.43
C GLY A 128 2.99 -15.22 2.78
N GLY A 129 2.37 -14.25 2.11
CA GLY A 129 0.99 -13.84 2.34
C GLY A 129 0.84 -12.79 3.45
N GLU A 130 1.87 -12.55 4.26
CA GLU A 130 1.77 -11.57 5.33
C GLU A 130 1.76 -10.13 4.81
N LEU A 131 0.83 -9.36 5.36
CA LEU A 131 0.67 -7.93 5.19
C LEU A 131 1.07 -7.26 6.49
N THR A 132 2.05 -6.35 6.41
CA THR A 132 2.58 -5.67 7.59
C THR A 132 2.70 -4.18 7.34
N ILE A 133 2.49 -3.37 8.38
CA ILE A 133 2.75 -1.93 8.37
C ILE A 133 3.86 -1.64 9.37
N ASP A 134 4.61 -0.54 9.17
CA ASP A 134 5.51 -0.04 10.21
C ASP A 134 4.70 0.28 11.47
N GLY A 135 4.72 -0.68 12.38
CA GLY A 135 3.75 -0.83 13.45
C GLY A 135 3.95 0.23 14.51
N PRO A 136 2.89 0.94 14.93
CA PRO A 136 2.99 1.90 16.00
C PRO A 136 3.19 1.20 17.35
N GLY A 137 4.34 1.44 18.00
CA GLY A 137 4.61 1.00 19.38
C GLY A 137 3.75 1.73 20.42
N GLN A 138 4.16 1.74 21.69
CA GLN A 138 3.40 2.45 22.75
C GLN A 138 3.33 3.97 22.56
N PHE A 139 4.27 4.55 21.81
CA PHE A 139 4.34 6.00 21.55
C PHE A 139 3.75 6.40 20.19
N VAL A 140 3.05 7.53 20.20
CA VAL A 140 2.61 8.26 19.00
C VAL A 140 3.81 9.02 18.44
N LEU A 141 4.32 8.58 17.29
CA LEU A 141 5.46 9.18 16.60
C LEU A 141 5.04 9.67 15.21
N ASP A 142 5.72 10.70 14.72
CA ASP A 142 5.60 11.15 13.33
C ASP A 142 6.26 10.12 12.40
N ARG A 143 5.52 9.07 12.05
CA ARG A 143 5.99 7.96 11.19
C ARG A 143 5.51 8.15 9.76
N SER A 144 6.33 7.71 8.81
CA SER A 144 5.99 7.74 7.39
C SER A 144 4.95 6.68 6.97
N ALA A 145 4.52 5.80 7.89
CA ALA A 145 3.52 4.76 7.65
C ALA A 145 2.16 5.31 7.20
N VAL A 146 1.79 6.51 7.67
CA VAL A 146 0.62 7.24 7.18
C VAL A 146 1.06 8.66 6.91
N VAL A 147 0.72 9.20 5.74
CA VAL A 147 0.98 10.58 5.35
C VAL A 147 -0.35 11.24 5.01
N VAL A 148 -0.55 12.46 5.51
CA VAL A 148 -1.70 13.29 5.16
C VAL A 148 -1.22 14.35 4.19
N THR A 149 -1.90 14.47 3.05
CA THR A 149 -1.74 15.57 2.10
C THR A 149 -3.03 16.42 2.10
N PRO A 150 -3.05 17.58 1.44
CA PRO A 150 -4.27 18.38 1.30
C PRO A 150 -5.44 17.60 0.70
N ASP A 151 -5.17 16.65 -0.19
CA ASP A 151 -6.20 15.95 -0.99
C ASP A 151 -6.44 14.50 -0.55
N ALA A 152 -5.46 13.85 0.08
CA ALA A 152 -5.52 12.41 0.36
C ALA A 152 -4.79 12.00 1.64
N ILE A 153 -5.05 10.76 2.05
CA ILE A 153 -4.29 10.02 3.04
C ILE A 153 -3.54 8.91 2.29
N GLU A 154 -2.22 8.89 2.42
CA GLU A 154 -1.39 7.77 1.97
C GLU A 154 -1.13 6.83 3.14
N LEU A 155 -1.49 5.55 2.98
CA LEU A 155 -1.17 4.49 3.90
C LEU A 155 -0.09 3.59 3.29
N ARG A 156 1.02 3.39 4.00
CA ARG A 156 2.20 2.67 3.54
C ARG A 156 2.39 1.37 4.30
N PHE A 157 2.52 0.28 3.57
CA PHE A 157 2.65 -1.06 4.14
C PHE A 157 3.46 -1.95 3.20
N THR A 158 3.71 -3.17 3.65
CA THR A 158 4.41 -4.18 2.88
C THR A 158 3.59 -5.45 2.78
N VAL A 159 3.81 -6.19 1.70
CA VAL A 159 3.21 -7.50 1.45
C VAL A 159 4.33 -8.47 1.12
N ALA A 160 4.43 -9.56 1.86
CA ALA A 160 5.28 -10.68 1.49
C ALA A 160 4.56 -11.48 0.40
N LEU A 161 4.93 -11.26 -0.86
CA LEU A 161 4.33 -11.98 -1.98
C LEU A 161 4.56 -13.49 -1.86
N PRO A 162 3.51 -14.31 -1.94
CA PRO A 162 3.58 -15.72 -1.64
C PRO A 162 4.28 -16.53 -2.74
N ALA A 163 5.04 -17.52 -2.30
CA ALA A 163 5.78 -18.43 -3.17
C ALA A 163 6.04 -19.79 -2.53
N GLN A 164 6.17 -20.82 -3.38
CA GLN A 164 6.69 -22.13 -3.02
C GLN A 164 8.08 -22.28 -3.63
N GLY A 165 9.13 -22.26 -2.80
CA GLY A 165 10.49 -22.16 -3.31
C GLY A 165 10.68 -20.84 -4.09
N ARG A 166 10.93 -20.90 -5.41
CA ARG A 166 11.03 -19.72 -6.30
C ARG A 166 9.87 -19.64 -7.30
N THR A 167 8.77 -20.32 -7.00
CA THR A 167 7.58 -20.39 -7.85
C THR A 167 6.46 -19.57 -7.23
N ILE A 168 5.82 -18.72 -8.02
CA ILE A 168 4.74 -17.84 -7.58
C ILE A 168 3.49 -18.65 -7.20
N MET A 169 2.88 -18.30 -6.06
CA MET A 169 1.55 -18.76 -5.64
C MET A 169 0.54 -17.63 -5.82
N GLY A 170 0.13 -17.37 -7.05
CA GLY A 170 -0.78 -16.28 -7.41
C GLY A 170 -2.24 -16.49 -6.99
N ARG A 171 -2.62 -17.73 -6.63
CA ARG A 171 -3.95 -18.10 -6.10
C ARG A 171 -4.00 -18.26 -4.57
N TRP A 172 -2.99 -17.74 -3.87
CA TRP A 172 -2.86 -17.81 -2.41
C TRP A 172 -4.14 -17.38 -1.68
#